data_AF-A0A182SBV2-F1
#
_entry.id   AF-A0A182SBV2-F1
#
_cell.length_a   1.000
_cell.length_b   1.000
_cell.length_c   1.000
_cell.angle_alpha   90.00
_cell.angle_beta   90.00
_cell.angle_gamma   90.00
#
_symmetry.space_group_name_H-M   'P 1'
#
loop_
_entity.id
_entity.type
_entity.pdbx_description
1 polymer ?
#
loop_
_entity_poly.entity_id
_entity_poly.type
_entity_poly.pdbx_seq_one_letter_code
_entity_poly.pdbx_strand_id
1 'polypeptide(L)'
;MVIVQSNVINSSGAGGQLGIDWDINDPSVPIVTESDYDGFNEWSDGHCRYIYRATSEEAKRHSSGWAMRNTNNHNVNILKKSCLGVLVCSAGCILPNGDKIHLRPAICDKARRKQQGKACPNRLCIGGILEILPCRGHCGYPVTHFWRHTPHAIFFQAKGVHDHPRPEAKSSGETRRVLGLGRRERVLRTVQSKMNKVWLAWFVLHFRPSLLKGSFYILSSRADKRYQTVEEVIQTALHHRKGN
;
A
#
# COMPACT_ATOMS: atom_id res chain seq x y z
N MET A 1 9.09 -52.79 2.10
CA MET A 1 7.88 -52.42 1.32
C MET A 1 7.04 -51.54 2.22
N VAL A 2 7.24 -50.22 2.15
CA VAL A 2 6.59 -49.25 3.06
C VAL A 2 5.51 -48.55 2.24
N ILE A 3 4.25 -48.81 2.57
CA ILE A 3 3.09 -48.21 1.92
C ILE A 3 2.96 -46.79 2.46
N VAL A 4 3.25 -45.79 1.63
CA VAL A 4 3.03 -44.38 1.95
C VAL A 4 1.58 -44.07 1.62
N GLN A 5 0.74 -43.88 2.65
CA GLN A 5 -0.63 -43.40 2.49
C GLN A 5 -0.60 -41.94 2.04
N SER A 6 -1.06 -41.70 0.82
CA SER A 6 -1.34 -40.37 0.28
C SER A 6 -2.58 -39.79 0.96
N ASN A 7 -2.38 -38.82 1.84
CA ASN A 7 -3.47 -38.02 2.40
C ASN A 7 -4.06 -37.12 1.31
N VAL A 8 -5.19 -37.55 0.76
CA VAL A 8 -6.06 -36.74 -0.09
C VAL A 8 -6.78 -35.73 0.80
N ILE A 9 -6.37 -34.46 0.75
CA ILE A 9 -7.10 -33.38 1.42
C ILE A 9 -8.31 -33.05 0.55
N ASN A 10 -9.47 -33.47 1.01
CA ASN A 10 -10.76 -33.23 0.39
C ASN A 10 -11.06 -31.72 0.34
N SER A 11 -11.25 -31.18 -0.87
CA SER A 11 -11.60 -29.78 -1.09
C SER A 11 -13.12 -29.66 -1.13
N SER A 12 -13.74 -29.40 0.02
CA SER A 12 -15.19 -29.16 0.10
C SER A 12 -15.43 -27.87 0.88
N GLY A 13 -16.03 -26.86 0.22
CA GLY A 13 -16.47 -25.60 0.83
C GLY A 13 -16.53 -24.47 -0.21
N ALA A 14 -17.62 -24.38 -0.97
CA ALA A 14 -18.83 -23.60 -0.66
C ALA A 14 -18.76 -22.16 -1.24
N GLY A 15 -19.18 -22.07 -2.50
CA GLY A 15 -19.35 -20.87 -3.31
C GLY A 15 -19.63 -21.35 -4.74
N GLY A 16 -20.91 -21.49 -5.08
CA GLY A 16 -21.37 -22.35 -6.17
C GLY A 16 -20.92 -21.94 -7.57
N GLN A 17 -20.50 -22.94 -8.34
CA GLN A 17 -20.75 -23.04 -9.78
C GLN A 17 -20.59 -24.51 -10.14
N LEU A 18 -21.58 -25.08 -10.83
CA LEU A 18 -21.49 -26.35 -11.56
C LEU A 18 -20.59 -26.16 -12.79
N GLY A 19 -19.43 -25.54 -12.59
CA GLY A 19 -18.56 -24.99 -13.61
C GLY A 19 -17.43 -25.94 -13.97
N ILE A 20 -16.89 -25.73 -15.16
CA ILE A 20 -15.73 -26.42 -15.73
C ILE A 20 -14.62 -26.52 -14.67
N ASP A 21 -14.12 -27.73 -14.41
CA ASP A 21 -12.99 -27.92 -13.48
C ASP A 21 -11.69 -27.51 -14.18
N TRP A 22 -10.99 -26.53 -13.60
CA TRP A 22 -9.72 -26.02 -14.09
C TRP A 22 -8.87 -25.50 -12.93
N ASP A 23 -7.55 -25.56 -13.09
CA ASP A 23 -6.58 -24.89 -12.23
C ASP A 23 -5.77 -23.86 -13.02
N ILE A 24 -5.40 -22.76 -12.36
CA ILE A 24 -4.68 -21.67 -13.04
C ILE A 24 -3.31 -22.10 -13.56
N ASN A 25 -2.75 -23.17 -12.96
CA ASN A 25 -1.45 -23.72 -13.31
C ASN A 25 -1.51 -24.78 -14.42
N ASP A 26 -2.71 -25.17 -14.87
CA ASP A 26 -2.84 -26.14 -15.96
C ASP A 26 -2.17 -25.62 -17.23
N PRO A 27 -1.54 -26.47 -18.06
CA PRO A 27 -0.88 -26.02 -19.29
C PRO A 27 -1.82 -25.19 -20.19
N SER A 28 -3.08 -25.60 -20.28
CA SER A 28 -4.16 -24.91 -20.98
C SER A 28 -5.35 -24.68 -20.04
N VAL A 29 -5.94 -23.49 -20.12
CA VAL A 29 -7.22 -23.16 -19.47
C VAL A 29 -8.36 -23.36 -20.48
N PRO A 30 -9.58 -23.68 -20.03
CA PRO A 30 -10.71 -23.96 -20.94
C PRO A 30 -11.08 -22.75 -21.80
N ILE A 31 -11.68 -23.01 -22.96
CA ILE A 31 -12.35 -21.99 -23.77
C ILE A 31 -13.67 -21.66 -23.08
N VAL A 32 -13.92 -20.37 -22.86
CA VAL A 32 -15.06 -19.89 -22.09
C VAL A 32 -16.09 -19.24 -23.01
N THR A 33 -17.35 -19.41 -22.66
CA THR A 33 -18.52 -18.84 -23.33
C THR A 33 -19.12 -17.71 -22.49
N GLU A 34 -20.13 -17.03 -23.03
CA GLU A 34 -20.76 -15.89 -22.37
C GLU A 34 -21.40 -16.22 -21.00
N SER A 35 -21.84 -17.46 -20.79
CA SER A 35 -22.41 -17.93 -19.53
C SER A 35 -21.39 -18.25 -18.44
N ASP A 36 -20.10 -18.33 -18.79
CA ASP A 36 -19.04 -18.73 -17.86
C ASP A 36 -18.42 -17.53 -17.12
N TYR A 37 -18.73 -16.30 -17.53
CA TYR A 37 -18.14 -15.11 -16.94
C TYR A 37 -18.77 -14.73 -15.61
N ASP A 38 -17.91 -14.48 -14.62
CA ASP A 38 -18.29 -14.01 -13.31
C ASP A 38 -18.32 -12.48 -13.23
N GLY A 39 -19.18 -11.98 -12.34
CA GLY A 39 -19.12 -10.59 -11.90
C GLY A 39 -17.83 -10.31 -11.14
N PHE A 40 -17.24 -9.12 -11.32
CA PHE A 40 -15.99 -8.78 -10.66
C PHE A 40 -16.14 -8.81 -9.12
N ASN A 41 -15.31 -9.62 -8.46
CA ASN A 41 -15.27 -9.69 -7.00
C ASN A 41 -14.08 -8.91 -6.45
N GLU A 42 -14.34 -7.78 -5.81
CA GLU A 42 -13.30 -6.96 -5.18
C GLU A 42 -12.68 -7.63 -3.94
N TRP A 43 -13.48 -8.38 -3.19
CA TRP A 43 -13.17 -8.93 -1.87
C TRP A 43 -13.11 -10.46 -1.90
N SER A 44 -12.46 -11.02 -2.92
CA SER A 44 -12.23 -12.46 -3.03
C SER A 44 -11.64 -13.01 -1.74
N ASP A 45 -12.25 -14.06 -1.20
CA ASP A 45 -11.82 -14.72 0.02
C ASP A 45 -12.07 -16.23 -0.10
N GLY A 46 -11.30 -17.02 0.64
CA GLY A 46 -11.29 -18.46 0.52
C GLY A 46 -10.67 -19.00 -0.76
N HIS A 47 -10.79 -20.32 -0.93
CA HIS A 47 -10.29 -21.04 -2.10
C HIS A 47 -11.25 -20.90 -3.29
N CYS A 48 -11.37 -19.69 -3.82
CA CYS A 48 -12.27 -19.37 -4.93
C CYS A 48 -11.54 -19.27 -6.29
N ARG A 49 -12.31 -19.48 -7.35
CA ARG A 49 -11.91 -19.32 -8.76
C ARG A 49 -12.96 -18.45 -9.44
N TYR A 50 -12.51 -17.54 -10.31
CA TYR A 50 -13.38 -16.72 -11.13
C TYR A 50 -12.82 -16.59 -12.54
N ILE A 51 -13.71 -16.43 -13.51
CA ILE A 51 -13.42 -16.16 -14.90
C ILE A 51 -13.99 -14.79 -15.24
N TYR A 52 -13.12 -13.80 -15.43
CA TYR A 52 -13.55 -12.46 -15.79
C TYR A 52 -13.45 -12.23 -17.29
N ARG A 53 -14.32 -11.37 -17.81
CA ARG A 53 -14.25 -10.91 -19.21
C ARG A 53 -12.92 -10.22 -19.47
N ALA A 54 -12.35 -10.45 -20.64
CA ALA A 54 -11.17 -9.71 -21.09
C ALA A 54 -11.43 -8.20 -21.19
N THR A 55 -12.68 -7.74 -21.25
CA THR A 55 -13.05 -6.32 -21.25
C THR A 55 -13.15 -5.69 -19.87
N SER A 56 -13.15 -6.45 -18.77
CA SER A 56 -13.24 -5.90 -17.41
C SER A 56 -11.97 -5.13 -17.03
N GLU A 57 -12.12 -3.84 -16.77
CA GLU A 57 -11.01 -2.95 -16.40
C GLU A 57 -10.42 -3.30 -15.04
N GLU A 58 -11.26 -3.72 -14.10
CA GLU A 58 -10.86 -4.12 -12.75
C GLU A 58 -9.99 -5.38 -12.80
N ALA A 59 -10.41 -6.37 -13.59
CA ALA A 59 -9.69 -7.63 -13.79
C ALA A 59 -8.38 -7.42 -14.56
N LYS A 60 -8.37 -6.58 -15.61
CA LYS A 60 -7.14 -6.20 -16.34
C LYS A 60 -6.08 -5.59 -15.43
N ARG A 61 -6.51 -4.79 -14.45
CA ARG A 61 -5.64 -4.14 -13.46
C ARG A 61 -5.33 -5.03 -12.26
N HIS A 62 -5.85 -6.26 -12.24
CA HIS A 62 -5.70 -7.23 -11.15
C HIS A 62 -6.11 -6.61 -9.80
N SER A 63 -7.22 -5.85 -9.84
CA SER A 63 -7.69 -5.06 -8.71
C SER A 63 -8.12 -5.97 -7.56
N SER A 64 -7.97 -5.47 -6.33
CA SER A 64 -8.48 -6.15 -5.13
C SER A 64 -8.64 -5.16 -3.99
N GLY A 65 -9.71 -5.33 -3.23
CA GLY A 65 -9.97 -4.67 -1.96
C GLY A 65 -8.92 -5.04 -0.92
N TRP A 66 -8.31 -6.22 -1.00
CA TRP A 66 -7.19 -6.61 -0.15
C TRP A 66 -5.88 -5.91 -0.54
N ALA A 67 -4.99 -5.70 0.44
CA ALA A 67 -3.69 -5.09 0.22
C ALA A 67 -2.69 -6.11 -0.35
N MET A 68 -2.81 -6.40 -1.64
CA MET A 68 -2.02 -7.43 -2.33
C MET A 68 -0.73 -6.85 -2.92
N ARG A 69 0.43 -7.48 -2.63
CA ARG A 69 1.73 -7.19 -3.27
C ARG A 69 2.09 -8.23 -4.32
N ASN A 70 2.82 -7.83 -5.35
CA ASN A 70 3.37 -8.79 -6.32
C ASN A 70 4.41 -9.69 -5.65
N THR A 71 4.42 -10.96 -6.02
CA THR A 71 5.43 -11.94 -5.60
C THR A 71 5.90 -12.70 -6.82
N ASN A 72 7.21 -12.92 -6.93
CA ASN A 72 7.76 -13.70 -8.03
C ASN A 72 7.33 -15.17 -7.89
N ASN A 73 6.83 -15.76 -8.96
CA ASN A 73 6.47 -17.17 -9.08
C ASN A 73 7.26 -17.89 -10.19
N HIS A 74 8.19 -17.20 -10.86
CA HIS A 74 8.97 -17.70 -11.99
C HIS A 74 8.12 -18.18 -13.18
N ASN A 75 6.87 -17.74 -13.29
CA ASN A 75 5.98 -18.01 -14.42
C ASN A 75 5.39 -16.70 -14.94
N VAL A 76 5.87 -16.24 -16.11
CA VAL A 76 5.47 -14.96 -16.71
C VAL A 76 4.00 -14.90 -17.12
N ASN A 77 3.37 -16.06 -17.35
CA ASN A 77 1.97 -16.15 -17.77
C ASN A 77 1.00 -16.01 -16.60
N ILE A 78 1.48 -16.15 -15.36
CA ILE A 78 0.67 -16.10 -14.16
C ILE A 78 1.21 -15.00 -13.25
N LEU A 79 0.43 -13.95 -13.03
CA LEU A 79 0.76 -12.95 -12.02
C LEU A 79 0.36 -13.47 -10.64
N LYS A 80 1.34 -13.68 -9.76
CA LYS A 80 1.11 -14.03 -8.35
C LYS A 80 1.17 -12.79 -7.47
N LYS A 81 0.17 -12.62 -6.60
CA LYS A 81 0.11 -11.54 -5.60
C LYS A 81 -0.22 -12.11 -4.23
N SER A 82 0.46 -11.69 -3.18
CA SER A 82 0.19 -12.14 -1.80
C SER A 82 -0.30 -10.98 -0.93
N CYS A 83 -1.19 -11.29 0.00
CA CYS A 83 -1.73 -10.31 0.93
C CYS A 83 -0.64 -9.79 1.89
N LEU A 84 -0.68 -8.50 2.17
CA LEU A 84 0.16 -7.87 3.19
C LEU A 84 -0.44 -7.94 4.59
N GLY A 85 -1.75 -8.09 4.71
CA GLY A 85 -2.49 -7.86 5.95
C GLY A 85 -3.11 -6.46 6.00
N VAL A 86 -3.19 -5.91 7.20
CA VAL A 86 -3.85 -4.63 7.51
C VAL A 86 -3.06 -3.87 8.57
N LEU A 87 -3.05 -2.54 8.51
CA LEU A 87 -2.46 -1.72 9.56
C LEU A 87 -3.50 -1.46 10.65
N VAL A 88 -3.14 -1.80 11.88
CA VAL A 88 -3.98 -1.64 13.08
C VAL A 88 -3.32 -0.70 14.08
N CYS A 89 -4.10 -0.21 15.04
CA CYS A 89 -3.57 0.49 16.19
C CYS A 89 -3.19 -0.52 17.29
N SER A 90 -1.94 -0.47 17.75
CA SER A 90 -1.42 -1.25 18.88
C SER A 90 -2.21 -1.06 20.18
N ALA A 91 -2.76 0.13 20.40
CA ALA A 91 -3.63 0.41 21.56
C ALA A 91 -5.09 -0.05 21.34
N GLY A 92 -5.39 -0.68 20.19
CA GLY A 92 -6.72 -1.24 19.89
C GLY A 92 -7.85 -0.21 19.92
N CYS A 93 -7.56 1.06 19.64
CA CYS A 93 -8.51 2.14 19.88
C CYS A 93 -9.80 2.00 19.05
N ILE A 94 -10.89 2.46 19.67
CA ILE A 94 -12.21 2.48 19.07
C ILE A 94 -12.52 3.92 18.65
N LEU A 95 -13.03 4.06 17.43
CA LEU A 95 -13.49 5.32 16.85
C LEU A 95 -14.85 5.72 17.44
N PRO A 96 -15.25 7.00 17.34
CA PRO A 96 -16.54 7.47 17.85
C PRO A 96 -17.76 6.76 17.24
N ASN A 97 -17.62 6.18 16.05
CA ASN A 97 -18.65 5.40 15.38
C ASN A 97 -18.67 3.91 15.82
N GLY A 98 -17.81 3.49 16.74
CA GLY A 98 -17.69 2.11 17.21
C GLY A 98 -16.68 1.25 16.44
N ASP A 99 -16.16 1.73 15.30
CA ASP A 99 -15.21 0.96 14.48
C ASP A 99 -13.78 1.01 15.03
N LYS A 100 -12.93 0.10 14.56
CA LYS A 100 -11.48 0.13 14.81
C LYS A 100 -10.71 0.69 13.61
N ILE A 101 -9.47 1.13 13.85
CA ILE A 101 -8.56 1.57 12.79
C ILE A 101 -8.08 0.37 11.97
N HIS A 102 -8.45 0.32 10.69
CA HIS A 102 -8.01 -0.69 9.72
C HIS A 102 -7.45 -0.03 8.45
N LEU A 103 -6.25 0.54 8.54
CA LEU A 103 -5.66 1.26 7.40
C LEU A 103 -5.11 0.29 6.36
N ARG A 104 -5.18 0.68 5.09
CA ARG A 104 -4.53 -0.03 3.99
C ARG A 104 -3.00 0.09 4.06
N PRO A 105 -2.24 -1.02 4.17
CA PRO A 105 -0.79 -0.97 4.08
C PRO A 105 -0.33 -0.49 2.70
N ALA A 106 0.75 0.31 2.67
CA ALA A 106 1.41 0.67 1.43
C ALA A 106 2.04 -0.57 0.78
N ILE A 107 1.85 -0.68 -0.53
CA ILE A 107 2.40 -1.81 -1.30
C ILE A 107 3.93 -1.75 -1.35
N CYS A 108 4.50 -0.54 -1.52
CA CYS A 108 5.94 -0.35 -1.52
C CYS A 108 6.53 -0.57 -0.12
N ASP A 109 7.53 -1.45 -0.01
CA ASP A 109 8.19 -1.78 1.25
C ASP A 109 8.81 -0.57 1.96
N LYS A 110 9.43 0.35 1.21
CA LYS A 110 9.99 1.58 1.77
C LYS A 110 8.90 2.48 2.34
N ALA A 111 7.77 2.60 1.67
CA ALA A 111 6.64 3.39 2.16
C ALA A 111 5.96 2.71 3.37
N ARG A 112 5.80 1.38 3.33
CA ARG A 112 5.20 0.61 4.42
C ARG A 112 6.03 0.63 5.69
N ARG A 113 7.37 0.56 5.58
CA ARG A 113 8.28 0.77 6.72
C ARG A 113 8.12 2.16 7.34
N LYS A 114 7.85 3.18 6.52
CA LYS A 114 7.56 4.54 7.01
C LYS A 114 6.15 4.70 7.57
N GLN A 115 5.20 3.83 7.22
CA GLN A 115 3.85 3.86 7.78
C GLN A 115 3.80 3.21 9.16
N GLN A 116 4.51 2.10 9.33
CA GLN A 116 4.64 1.42 10.63
C GLN A 116 5.37 2.31 11.64
N GLY A 117 4.99 2.20 12.92
CA GLY A 117 5.53 3.00 14.01
C GLY A 117 5.07 4.45 14.04
N LYS A 118 4.28 4.91 13.04
CA LYS A 118 3.64 6.22 13.12
C LYS A 118 2.59 6.23 14.21
N ALA A 119 2.38 7.40 14.83
CA ALA A 119 1.28 7.61 15.76
C ALA A 119 -0.06 7.28 15.10
N CYS A 120 -0.97 6.75 15.90
CA CYS A 120 -2.33 6.46 15.52
C CYS A 120 -3.00 7.72 14.96
N PRO A 121 -3.72 7.64 13.83
CA PRO A 121 -4.40 8.80 13.27
C PRO A 121 -5.56 9.28 14.18
N ASN A 122 -6.07 8.43 15.07
CA ASN A 122 -7.07 8.81 16.07
C ASN A 122 -6.42 9.70 17.14
N ARG A 123 -6.80 10.98 17.18
CA ARG A 123 -6.21 11.97 18.09
C ARG A 123 -6.56 11.74 19.57
N LEU A 124 -7.65 11.02 19.84
CA LEU A 124 -8.04 10.63 21.19
C LEU A 124 -7.27 9.40 21.67
N CYS A 125 -6.55 8.73 20.77
CA CYS A 125 -5.75 7.57 21.11
C CYS A 125 -4.38 8.01 21.64
N ILE A 126 -4.22 7.92 22.96
CA ILE A 126 -2.96 8.24 23.65
C ILE A 126 -2.01 7.04 23.51
N GLY A 127 -0.80 7.29 23.02
CA GLY A 127 0.26 6.27 22.92
C GLY A 127 0.07 5.21 21.83
N GLY A 128 -1.03 5.24 21.08
CA GLY A 128 -1.25 4.29 20.00
C GLY A 128 -0.28 4.49 18.84
N ILE A 129 0.35 3.40 18.39
CA ILE A 129 1.18 3.36 17.19
C ILE A 129 0.57 2.42 16.14
N LEU A 130 0.81 2.71 14.87
CA LEU A 130 0.40 1.87 13.75
C LEU A 130 1.36 0.69 13.58
N GLU A 131 0.80 -0.51 13.59
CA GLU A 131 1.52 -1.75 13.39
C GLU A 131 0.86 -2.61 12.32
N ILE A 132 1.64 -3.49 11.69
CA ILE A 132 1.12 -4.40 10.68
C ILE A 132 0.57 -5.66 11.36
N LEU A 133 -0.69 -5.96 11.14
CA LEU A 133 -1.27 -7.29 11.37
C LEU A 133 -1.11 -8.08 10.07
N PRO A 134 -0.13 -8.99 9.96
CA PRO A 134 0.14 -9.70 8.71
C PRO A 134 -0.94 -10.75 8.43
N CYS A 135 -1.23 -10.97 7.15
CA CYS A 135 -2.08 -12.07 6.72
C CYS A 135 -1.35 -13.41 6.84
N ARG A 136 -1.96 -14.40 7.49
CA ARG A 136 -1.46 -15.78 7.65
C ARG A 136 -2.53 -16.83 7.31
N GLY A 137 -3.58 -16.39 6.62
CA GLY A 137 -4.76 -17.14 6.21
C GLY A 137 -4.59 -18.36 5.31
N HIS A 138 -3.36 -18.75 4.96
CA HIS A 138 -3.08 -19.92 4.15
C HIS A 138 -1.99 -20.78 4.81
N CYS A 139 -2.39 -21.66 5.74
CA CYS A 139 -1.47 -22.54 6.47
C CYS A 139 -0.30 -21.78 7.13
N GLY A 140 -0.56 -20.60 7.69
CA GLY A 140 0.46 -19.74 8.30
C GLY A 140 1.15 -18.77 7.34
N TYR A 141 0.93 -18.92 6.03
CA TYR A 141 1.40 -18.03 4.97
C TYR A 141 0.30 -17.05 4.52
N PRO A 142 0.66 -15.94 3.87
CA PRO A 142 -0.33 -15.00 3.37
C PRO A 142 -1.21 -15.59 2.26
N VAL A 143 -2.49 -15.22 2.28
CA VAL A 143 -3.44 -15.49 1.18
C VAL A 143 -2.87 -14.96 -0.13
N THR A 144 -3.05 -15.73 -1.20
CA THR A 144 -2.43 -15.45 -2.51
C THR A 144 -3.47 -15.47 -3.61
N HIS A 145 -3.40 -14.46 -4.50
CA HIS A 145 -4.15 -14.37 -5.73
C HIS A 145 -3.25 -14.67 -6.93
N PHE A 146 -3.82 -15.37 -7.89
CA PHE A 146 -3.20 -15.71 -9.16
C PHE A 146 -4.06 -15.15 -10.27
N TRP A 147 -3.43 -14.55 -11.27
CA TRP A 147 -4.12 -13.98 -12.44
C TRP A 147 -3.45 -14.50 -13.70
N ARG A 148 -4.24 -14.96 -14.66
CA ARG A 148 -3.75 -15.41 -15.97
C ARG A 148 -4.59 -14.79 -17.07
N HIS A 149 -3.92 -14.12 -18.00
CA HIS A 149 -4.57 -13.49 -19.15
C HIS A 149 -4.61 -14.46 -20.32
N THR A 150 -5.74 -14.52 -21.01
CA THR A 150 -5.90 -15.14 -22.33
C THR A 150 -6.51 -14.13 -23.29
N PRO A 151 -6.55 -14.42 -24.61
CA PRO A 151 -7.16 -13.50 -25.58
C PRO A 151 -8.63 -13.19 -25.30
N HIS A 152 -9.36 -14.09 -24.62
CA HIS A 152 -10.81 -13.99 -24.45
C HIS A 152 -11.24 -13.77 -22.98
N ALA A 153 -10.40 -14.11 -22.01
CA ALA A 153 -10.75 -14.05 -20.59
C ALA A 153 -9.56 -13.76 -19.68
N ILE A 154 -9.86 -13.44 -18.42
CA ILE A 154 -8.89 -13.29 -17.35
C ILE A 154 -9.28 -14.25 -16.24
N PHE A 155 -8.45 -15.27 -16.05
CA PHE A 155 -8.64 -16.29 -15.03
C PHE A 155 -8.07 -15.81 -13.70
N PHE A 156 -8.83 -16.01 -12.63
CA PHE A 156 -8.46 -15.65 -11.27
C PHE A 156 -8.59 -16.86 -10.36
N GLN A 157 -7.59 -17.07 -9.49
CA GLN A 157 -7.68 -18.03 -8.40
C GLN A 157 -7.13 -17.44 -7.11
N ALA A 158 -7.85 -17.61 -6.01
CA ALA A 158 -7.37 -17.30 -4.66
C ALA A 158 -7.06 -18.58 -3.88
N LYS A 159 -6.05 -18.52 -3.01
CA LYS A 159 -5.68 -19.60 -2.08
C LYS A 159 -5.55 -19.06 -0.66
N GLY A 160 -6.37 -19.61 0.24
CA GLY A 160 -6.45 -19.26 1.66
C GLY A 160 -7.64 -18.35 2.01
N VAL A 161 -7.88 -18.18 3.31
CA VAL A 161 -8.96 -17.34 3.87
C VAL A 161 -8.34 -16.22 4.68
N HIS A 162 -8.68 -14.96 4.42
CA HIS A 162 -8.11 -13.82 5.11
C HIS A 162 -8.43 -13.85 6.62
N ASP A 163 -7.39 -13.87 7.44
CA ASP A 163 -7.42 -13.98 8.91
C ASP A 163 -7.27 -12.62 9.61
N HIS A 164 -7.62 -11.55 8.90
CA HIS A 164 -7.51 -10.18 9.39
C HIS A 164 -8.68 -9.33 8.85
N PRO A 165 -9.04 -8.22 9.52
CA PRO A 165 -10.12 -7.36 9.05
C PRO A 165 -9.77 -6.74 7.69
N ARG A 166 -10.82 -6.42 6.92
CA ARG A 166 -10.69 -5.76 5.63
C ARG A 166 -10.00 -4.40 5.81
N PRO A 167 -8.89 -4.14 5.10
CA PRO A 167 -8.32 -2.81 5.09
C PRO A 167 -9.28 -1.83 4.39
N GLU A 168 -9.09 -0.54 4.62
CA GLU A 168 -9.72 0.49 3.81
C GLU A 168 -9.49 0.26 2.29
N ALA A 169 -10.55 0.50 1.51
CA ALA A 169 -10.49 0.43 0.06
C ALA A 169 -9.47 1.45 -0.47
N LYS A 170 -8.81 1.13 -1.58
CA LYS A 170 -7.71 1.94 -2.16
C LYS A 170 -8.14 3.40 -2.44
N SER A 171 -9.42 3.64 -2.72
CA SER A 171 -10.02 4.95 -2.97
C SER A 171 -10.63 5.61 -1.72
N SER A 172 -10.77 4.87 -0.62
CA SER A 172 -11.44 5.38 0.56
C SER A 172 -10.56 6.37 1.32
N GLY A 173 -11.17 7.50 1.69
CA GLY A 173 -10.64 8.43 2.67
C GLY A 173 -11.44 8.35 3.97
N GLU A 174 -12.13 7.23 4.21
CA GLU A 174 -13.12 7.05 5.28
C GLU A 174 -12.54 7.41 6.63
N THR A 175 -11.37 6.84 6.96
CA THR A 175 -10.68 7.17 8.21
C THR A 175 -10.21 8.63 8.24
N ARG A 176 -9.88 9.24 7.09
CA ARG A 176 -9.58 10.69 7.05
C ARG A 176 -10.83 11.57 7.22
N ARG A 177 -12.02 11.08 6.85
CA ARG A 177 -13.30 11.78 7.03
C ARG A 177 -13.75 11.69 8.47
N VAL A 178 -13.79 10.47 9.02
CA VAL A 178 -14.17 10.19 10.41
C VAL A 178 -13.22 10.89 11.40
N LEU A 179 -11.93 10.92 11.09
CA LEU A 179 -10.92 11.59 11.93
C LEU A 179 -10.68 13.06 11.59
N GLY A 180 -11.42 13.63 10.62
CA GLY A 180 -11.31 15.05 10.23
C GLY A 180 -9.93 15.48 9.69
N LEU A 181 -9.09 14.53 9.25
CA LEU A 181 -7.71 14.78 8.81
C LEU A 181 -7.62 15.52 7.47
N GLY A 182 -8.66 15.46 6.63
CA GLY A 182 -8.64 15.98 5.26
C GLY A 182 -8.61 17.51 5.11
N ARG A 183 -9.13 18.27 6.09
CA ARG A 183 -9.31 19.73 5.95
C ARG A 183 -8.08 20.53 6.40
N ARG A 184 -7.32 20.04 7.37
CA ARG A 184 -6.27 20.82 8.05
C ARG A 184 -4.89 20.68 7.39
N GLU A 185 -4.58 19.52 6.79
CA GLU A 185 -3.31 19.29 6.10
C GLU A 185 -3.20 20.11 4.80
N ARG A 186 -4.32 20.29 4.08
CA ARG A 186 -4.39 21.19 2.91
C ARG A 186 -4.16 22.64 3.30
N VAL A 187 -4.78 23.09 4.41
CA VAL A 187 -4.59 24.44 4.95
C VAL A 187 -3.15 24.66 5.44
N LEU A 188 -2.56 23.72 6.17
CA LEU A 188 -1.16 23.83 6.64
C LEU A 188 -0.16 23.89 5.48
N ARG A 189 -0.36 23.12 4.41
CA ARG A 189 0.49 23.19 3.20
C ARG A 189 0.33 24.53 2.47
N THR A 190 -0.87 25.09 2.41
CA THR A 190 -1.10 26.44 1.85
C THR A 190 -0.46 27.52 2.72
N VAL A 191 -0.53 27.41 4.05
CA VAL A 191 0.10 28.36 4.99
C VAL A 191 1.63 28.29 4.87
N GLN A 192 2.23 27.10 4.86
CA GLN A 192 3.68 26.91 4.67
C GLN A 192 4.17 27.47 3.33
N SER A 193 3.41 27.26 2.24
CA SER A 193 3.74 27.81 0.92
C SER A 193 3.70 29.34 0.89
N LYS A 194 2.73 29.95 1.59
CA LYS A 194 2.65 31.41 1.74
C LYS A 194 3.81 31.97 2.57
N MET A 195 4.16 31.31 3.68
CA MET A 195 5.30 31.71 4.52
C MET A 195 6.63 31.64 3.76
N ASN A 196 6.85 30.58 2.97
CA ASN A 196 8.07 30.46 2.15
C ASN A 196 8.16 31.57 1.09
N LYS A 197 7.04 32.00 0.51
CA LYS A 197 7.02 33.11 -0.47
C LYS A 197 7.27 34.46 0.19
N VAL A 198 6.71 34.70 1.37
CA VAL A 198 6.95 35.93 2.15
C VAL A 198 8.41 35.99 2.60
N TRP A 199 8.99 34.87 3.03
CA TRP A 199 10.39 34.80 3.40
C TRP A 199 11.32 35.06 2.20
N LEU A 200 11.02 34.47 1.03
CA LEU A 200 11.77 34.74 -0.20
C LEU A 200 11.66 36.22 -0.63
N ALA A 201 10.46 36.80 -0.53
CA ALA A 201 10.23 38.21 -0.85
C ALA A 201 10.95 39.16 0.11
N TRP A 202 10.93 38.86 1.42
CA TRP A 202 11.67 39.61 2.43
C TRP A 202 13.19 39.53 2.20
N PHE A 203 13.71 38.35 1.86
CA PHE A 203 15.11 38.16 1.50
C PHE A 203 15.51 39.00 0.28
N VAL A 204 14.70 39.00 -0.78
CA VAL A 204 14.96 39.81 -1.99
C VAL A 204 14.83 41.32 -1.74
N LEU A 205 13.93 41.74 -0.85
CA LEU A 205 13.68 43.16 -0.54
C LEU A 205 14.70 43.76 0.44
N HIS A 206 15.36 42.95 1.27
CA HIS A 206 16.31 43.42 2.29
C HIS A 206 17.76 43.00 2.04
N PHE A 207 18.04 42.10 1.10
CA PHE A 207 19.37 41.92 0.51
C PHE A 207 19.42 42.60 -0.86
N ARG A 208 19.96 43.82 -0.91
CA ARG A 208 20.31 44.49 -2.17
C ARG A 208 21.41 43.69 -2.87
N PRO A 209 21.23 43.24 -4.13
CA PRO A 209 22.31 42.63 -4.90
C PRO A 209 23.18 43.75 -5.48
N SER A 210 24.07 44.30 -4.67
CA SER A 210 25.17 45.12 -5.16
C SER A 210 26.47 44.42 -4.82
N LEU A 211 27.15 43.98 -5.87
CA LEU A 211 28.43 43.26 -5.90
C LEU A 211 28.40 41.83 -5.35
N LEU A 212 28.41 40.87 -6.27
CA LEU A 212 29.48 39.86 -6.37
C LEU A 212 29.26 39.07 -7.67
N LYS A 213 30.16 39.28 -8.63
CA LYS A 213 30.42 38.32 -9.70
C LYS A 213 30.92 37.04 -9.02
N GLY A 214 30.07 36.03 -8.92
CA GLY A 214 30.42 34.75 -8.33
C GLY A 214 29.41 33.71 -8.77
N SER A 215 29.83 32.84 -9.69
CA SER A 215 29.03 31.73 -10.18
C SER A 215 28.58 30.85 -9.02
N PHE A 216 27.30 30.87 -8.67
CA PHE A 216 26.73 29.97 -7.66
C PHE A 216 26.36 28.65 -8.35
N TYR A 217 27.28 27.70 -8.33
CA TYR A 217 26.94 26.31 -8.65
C TYR A 217 26.11 25.73 -7.51
N ILE A 218 24.86 25.35 -7.81
CA ILE A 218 24.04 24.55 -6.90
C ILE A 218 24.61 23.13 -6.92
N LEU A 219 25.47 22.83 -5.95
CA LEU A 219 25.86 21.44 -5.67
C LEU A 219 24.69 20.73 -5.00
N SER A 220 23.89 20.03 -5.82
CA SER A 220 23.01 18.96 -5.37
C SER A 220 23.88 17.77 -4.96
N SER A 221 24.25 17.69 -3.69
CA SER A 221 24.88 16.49 -3.11
C SER A 221 23.92 15.79 -2.16
N ARG A 222 23.43 14.62 -2.61
CA ARG A 222 22.90 13.57 -1.74
C ARG A 222 24.06 12.97 -0.94
N ALA A 223 24.07 13.15 0.37
CA ALA A 223 24.39 12.11 1.37
C ALA A 223 24.70 12.77 2.73
N ASP A 224 24.22 12.12 3.79
CA ASP A 224 24.60 12.27 5.20
C ASP A 224 24.21 13.52 6.03
N LYS A 225 23.25 13.24 6.92
CA LYS A 225 23.20 13.54 8.38
C LYS A 225 22.92 14.96 8.89
N ARG A 226 22.03 14.94 9.91
CA ARG A 226 21.79 15.92 10.98
C ARG A 226 21.15 17.25 10.54
N TYR A 227 19.99 17.52 11.14
CA TYR A 227 19.45 18.87 11.20
C TYR A 227 20.44 19.72 12.00
N GLN A 228 21.28 20.50 11.31
CA GLN A 228 22.00 21.59 11.96
C GLN A 228 21.00 22.70 12.26
N THR A 229 21.05 23.24 13.48
CA THR A 229 20.25 24.40 13.84
C THR A 229 20.83 25.64 13.15
N VAL A 230 19.99 26.65 12.93
CA VAL A 230 20.37 27.90 12.24
C VAL A 230 21.57 28.58 12.91
N GLU A 231 21.76 28.39 14.22
CA GLU A 231 22.91 28.93 14.96
C GLU A 231 24.26 28.27 14.58
N GLU A 232 24.29 26.97 14.30
CA GLU A 232 25.53 26.26 13.93
C GLU A 232 26.07 26.72 12.58
N VAL A 233 25.17 27.04 11.65
CA VAL A 233 25.52 27.57 10.31
C VAL A 233 26.08 28.99 10.42
N ILE A 234 25.51 29.82 11.31
CA ILE A 234 25.97 31.20 11.53
C ILE A 234 27.35 31.21 12.20
N GLN A 235 27.59 30.35 13.20
CA GLN A 235 28.89 30.26 13.88
C GLN A 235 30.02 29.80 12.93
N THR A 236 29.72 28.84 12.04
CA THR A 236 30.68 28.34 11.05
C THR A 236 31.05 29.42 10.03
N ALA A 237 30.08 30.24 9.61
CA ALA A 237 30.30 31.37 8.70
C ALA A 237 31.10 32.52 9.35
N LEU A 238 30.96 32.72 10.67
CA LEU A 238 31.69 33.75 11.41
C LEU A 238 33.15 33.37 11.70
N HIS A 239 33.44 32.07 11.89
CA HIS A 239 34.81 31.60 12.08
C HIS A 239 35.69 31.77 10.83
N HIS A 240 35.11 31.59 9.63
CA HIS A 240 35.83 31.81 8.38
C HIS A 240 36.18 33.29 8.07
N ARG A 241 35.61 34.25 8.83
CA ARG A 241 35.90 35.69 8.67
C ARG A 241 37.01 36.23 9.58
N LYS A 242 37.55 35.44 10.51
CA LYS A 242 38.61 35.89 11.44
C LYS A 242 40.01 35.33 11.13
N GLY A 243 40.20 34.72 9.95
CA GLY A 243 41.45 34.07 9.56
C GLY A 243 42.01 34.47 8.21
N ASN A 244 41.89 35.74 7.82
CA ASN A 244 42.69 36.41 6.77
C ASN A 244 42.72 37.90 7.03
#